data_AF-Q7SC50-F1
#
_entry.id   AF-Q7SC50-F1
#
_cell.length_a   1.000
_cell.length_b   1.000
_cell.length_c   1.000
_cell.angle_alpha   90.00
_cell.angle_beta   90.00
_cell.angle_gamma   90.00
#
_symmetry.space_group_name_H-M   'P 1'
#
loop_
_entity.id
_entity.type
_entity.pdbx_description
1 polymer ?
#
loop_
_entity_poly.entity_id
_entity_poly.type
_entity_poly.pdbx_seq_one_letter_code
_entity_poly.pdbx_strand_id
1 'polypeptide(L)'
;MPATPSTSRSGRHSQSSIVSDVSAVNVVVGPPEIANTNATGITTKTKVKATVLYEDAGAAADGLEPLVDLTQAIPLHSKKTDRKQKRRDKKEAKRASTVPPRGMLDLPYELLYSIVTLVEPRELFVLCRVNKSLRDFILSQEHLITRDIIAWRYPSLSKCFRLPVLAQDLDENARRALNEAYGDALSPRRVNANYKHVQSPDPSLVCFCYTCRLRWIFLCIIVDFAHWQHHLDNGLPIPTIPRGADPDWNKKLVAEHAQVVVKALHSQLWYVRLLQAHLTSITRSIRRNTANQGNRRSRFRMTPSDVASGTDAFLDRSGPPTVDFPYNRDNYDMLEAFMPSRSWIKDDGKWVYVPADQHERELRLLERQRQEAPSSTAVSQTPPAALVPRSMIF
;
A
#
# COMPACT_ATOMS: atom_id res chain seq x y z
N MET A 1 -18.62 15.75 72.95
CA MET A 1 -20.02 15.27 72.90
C MET A 1 -20.79 16.20 71.97
N PRO A 2 -21.70 15.72 71.08
CA PRO A 2 -21.88 14.37 70.51
C PRO A 2 -21.43 14.34 69.03
N ALA A 3 -20.88 13.27 68.47
CA ALA A 3 -21.39 11.90 68.21
C ALA A 3 -21.97 11.75 66.77
N THR A 4 -21.33 10.83 66.03
CA THR A 4 -21.69 10.19 64.75
C THR A 4 -23.07 9.51 64.79
N PRO A 5 -23.70 9.10 63.65
CA PRO A 5 -23.36 7.86 62.92
C PRO A 5 -23.48 7.98 61.38
N SER A 6 -22.58 7.42 60.55
CA SER A 6 -22.49 6.01 60.12
C SER A 6 -23.82 5.39 59.63
N THR A 7 -23.98 5.25 58.32
CA THR A 7 -24.82 4.20 57.72
C THR A 7 -24.03 3.45 56.66
N SER A 8 -23.63 2.26 57.06
CA SER A 8 -23.27 1.14 56.21
C SER A 8 -24.48 0.71 55.38
N ARG A 9 -24.26 0.34 54.11
CA ARG A 9 -25.19 -0.52 53.39
C ARG A 9 -24.41 -1.58 52.63
N SER A 10 -24.45 -2.78 53.19
CA SER A 10 -23.99 -4.01 52.56
C SER A 10 -24.95 -4.48 51.47
N GLY A 11 -24.39 -5.12 50.44
CA GLY A 11 -24.98 -6.30 49.84
C GLY A 11 -25.84 -6.09 48.60
N ARG A 12 -25.35 -6.58 47.46
CA ARG A 12 -25.81 -7.87 46.92
C ARG A 12 -24.97 -8.32 45.74
N HIS A 13 -24.42 -9.51 45.88
CA HIS A 13 -24.07 -10.38 44.77
C HIS A 13 -25.31 -10.60 43.89
N SER A 14 -25.12 -10.56 42.58
CA SER A 14 -25.97 -11.26 41.63
C SER A 14 -25.07 -11.78 40.52
N GLN A 15 -24.55 -12.99 40.76
CA GLN A 15 -24.16 -13.88 39.69
C GLN A 15 -25.43 -14.38 39.03
N SER A 16 -25.55 -14.17 37.72
CA SER A 16 -26.50 -14.88 36.87
C SER A 16 -25.72 -15.48 35.71
N SER A 17 -25.40 -16.76 35.89
CA SER A 17 -25.08 -17.71 34.83
C SER A 17 -26.36 -18.07 34.08
N ILE A 18 -26.42 -17.83 32.77
CA ILE A 18 -27.25 -18.61 31.84
C ILE A 18 -26.44 -18.90 30.56
N VAL A 19 -26.09 -20.18 30.49
CA VAL A 19 -25.76 -21.07 29.37
C VAL A 19 -26.46 -20.70 28.05
N SER A 20 -25.72 -20.79 26.94
CA SER A 20 -26.25 -21.30 25.66
C SER A 20 -25.11 -21.88 24.83
N ASP A 21 -25.02 -23.20 24.89
CA ASP A 21 -24.36 -24.07 23.92
C ASP A 21 -24.86 -23.82 22.49
N VAL A 22 -23.93 -23.75 21.54
CA VAL A 22 -24.20 -24.15 20.15
C VAL A 22 -23.02 -24.98 19.65
N SER A 23 -23.17 -26.29 19.86
CA SER A 23 -22.85 -27.40 18.97
C SER A 23 -21.96 -27.10 17.74
N ALA A 24 -20.70 -27.53 17.80
CA ALA A 24 -19.90 -27.85 16.63
C ALA A 24 -19.83 -29.37 16.46
N VAL A 25 -20.75 -29.91 15.68
CA VAL A 25 -20.70 -31.24 15.08
C VAL A 25 -20.11 -31.09 13.68
N ASN A 26 -19.06 -31.86 13.37
CA ASN A 26 -18.73 -32.45 12.06
C ASN A 26 -17.45 -33.27 12.24
N VAL A 27 -17.55 -34.56 12.58
CA VAL A 27 -17.73 -35.70 11.66
C VAL A 27 -16.54 -35.87 10.70
N VAL A 28 -15.62 -36.72 11.15
CA VAL A 28 -14.65 -37.47 10.36
C VAL A 28 -15.39 -38.58 9.63
N VAL A 29 -15.35 -38.65 8.30
CA VAL A 29 -15.61 -39.89 7.54
C VAL A 29 -14.73 -39.89 6.28
N GLY A 30 -13.77 -40.81 6.27
CA GLY A 30 -13.07 -41.30 5.07
C GLY A 30 -13.95 -42.28 4.26
N PRO A 31 -13.40 -42.88 3.20
CA PRO A 31 -14.07 -43.12 1.92
C PRO A 31 -14.87 -44.43 1.87
N PRO A 32 -15.69 -44.63 0.82
CA PRO A 32 -15.97 -45.95 0.32
C PRO A 32 -15.35 -46.19 -1.07
N GLU A 33 -14.53 -47.23 -1.14
CA GLU A 33 -14.31 -48.05 -2.33
C GLU A 33 -15.63 -48.70 -2.76
N ILE A 34 -15.96 -48.65 -4.06
CA ILE A 34 -16.70 -49.73 -4.72
C ILE A 34 -16.11 -49.97 -6.11
N ALA A 35 -15.65 -51.20 -6.29
CA ALA A 35 -15.24 -51.81 -7.54
C ALA A 35 -16.42 -52.10 -8.46
N ASN A 36 -16.24 -51.93 -9.77
CA ASN A 36 -16.51 -52.93 -10.81
C ASN A 36 -16.52 -52.28 -12.19
N THR A 37 -15.63 -52.74 -13.08
CA THR A 37 -16.05 -53.16 -14.42
C THR A 37 -15.04 -54.18 -14.95
N ASN A 38 -15.55 -55.39 -15.19
CA ASN A 38 -14.93 -56.39 -16.04
C ASN A 38 -14.85 -55.86 -17.47
N ALA A 39 -13.67 -55.89 -18.08
CA ALA A 39 -13.52 -55.97 -19.53
C ALA A 39 -12.24 -56.73 -19.87
N THR A 40 -12.48 -57.97 -20.25
CA THR A 40 -11.65 -58.88 -21.03
C THR A 40 -10.94 -58.19 -22.21
N GLY A 41 -9.76 -58.68 -22.58
CA GLY A 41 -9.24 -58.51 -23.94
C GLY A 41 -7.78 -58.11 -24.08
N ILE A 42 -6.89 -59.03 -23.71
CA ILE A 42 -5.48 -59.05 -24.10
C ILE A 42 -5.36 -59.04 -25.63
N THR A 43 -4.70 -58.05 -26.22
CA THR A 43 -3.95 -58.22 -27.47
C THR A 43 -2.62 -57.47 -27.41
N THR A 44 -1.57 -58.24 -27.12
CA THR A 44 -0.17 -57.87 -27.19
C THR A 44 0.24 -57.66 -28.65
N LYS A 45 0.74 -56.47 -29.01
CA LYS A 45 1.50 -56.25 -30.25
C LYS A 45 2.97 -56.09 -29.90
N THR A 46 3.64 -57.23 -29.86
CA THR A 46 5.08 -57.38 -29.72
C THR A 46 5.75 -56.81 -30.98
N LYS A 47 6.56 -55.77 -30.82
CA LYS A 47 7.46 -55.28 -31.87
C LYS A 47 8.64 -56.24 -31.98
N VAL A 48 8.72 -56.94 -33.11
CA VAL A 48 9.90 -57.73 -33.50
C VAL A 48 11.05 -56.77 -33.80
N LYS A 49 12.06 -56.75 -32.93
CA LYS A 49 13.37 -56.16 -33.20
C LYS A 49 14.19 -57.25 -33.90
N ALA A 50 14.52 -57.03 -35.17
CA ALA A 50 15.50 -57.84 -35.88
C ALA A 50 16.89 -57.48 -35.36
N THR A 51 17.48 -58.36 -34.56
CA THR A 51 18.91 -58.34 -34.20
C THR A 51 19.64 -59.26 -35.17
N VAL A 52 20.46 -58.63 -36.01
CA VAL A 52 21.43 -59.27 -36.90
C VAL A 52 22.56 -59.83 -36.03
N LEU A 53 22.88 -61.11 -36.22
CA LEU A 53 24.01 -61.81 -35.62
C LEU A 53 25.32 -61.33 -36.27
N TYR A 54 26.33 -61.06 -35.45
CA TYR A 54 27.74 -61.16 -35.82
C TYR A 54 28.46 -61.86 -34.66
N GLU A 55 29.10 -62.98 -34.96
CA GLU A 55 30.09 -63.60 -34.08
C GLU A 55 31.50 -63.15 -34.51
N ASP A 56 32.25 -62.74 -33.50
CA ASP A 56 33.70 -62.85 -33.25
C ASP A 56 34.74 -62.46 -34.31
N ALA A 57 35.53 -61.45 -33.94
CA ALA A 57 36.99 -61.56 -33.90
C ALA A 57 37.57 -60.52 -32.92
N GLY A 58 38.23 -60.99 -31.87
CA GLY A 58 39.01 -60.14 -30.97
C GLY A 58 40.37 -59.78 -31.54
N ALA A 59 40.89 -58.61 -31.17
CA ALA A 59 42.30 -58.34 -30.86
C ALA A 59 42.46 -56.87 -30.44
N ALA A 60 43.44 -56.64 -29.58
CA ALA A 60 43.66 -55.43 -28.81
C ALA A 60 44.27 -54.24 -29.60
N ALA A 61 44.15 -53.07 -28.97
CA ALA A 61 45.01 -51.89 -29.05
C ALA A 61 45.08 -51.10 -30.38
N ASP A 62 44.48 -49.90 -30.41
CA ASP A 62 45.23 -48.65 -30.57
C ASP A 62 44.34 -47.41 -30.39
N GLY A 63 44.94 -46.33 -29.88
CA GLY A 63 44.26 -45.14 -29.35
C GLY A 63 43.53 -44.28 -30.39
N LEU A 64 42.20 -44.31 -30.36
CA LEU A 64 41.36 -43.34 -31.05
C LEU A 64 40.61 -42.48 -30.02
N GLU A 65 40.92 -41.19 -30.01
CA GLU A 65 40.20 -40.17 -29.25
C GLU A 65 38.68 -40.23 -29.52
N PRO A 66 37.83 -39.86 -28.53
CA PRO A 66 36.39 -39.86 -28.72
C PRO A 66 36.00 -38.79 -29.74
N LEU A 67 35.46 -39.22 -30.88
CA LEU A 67 34.95 -38.35 -31.94
C LEU A 67 33.76 -37.53 -31.40
N VAL A 68 34.01 -36.27 -31.03
CA VAL A 68 32.98 -35.31 -30.64
C VAL A 68 32.31 -34.78 -31.90
N ASP A 69 31.05 -35.15 -32.09
CA ASP A 69 30.23 -34.65 -33.21
C ASP A 69 29.88 -33.17 -32.98
N LEU A 70 30.60 -32.28 -33.68
CA LEU A 70 30.44 -30.82 -33.66
C LEU A 70 29.45 -30.32 -34.72
N THR A 71 28.65 -31.19 -35.34
CA THR A 71 27.71 -30.76 -36.38
C THR A 71 26.55 -29.95 -35.80
N GLN A 72 26.43 -28.68 -36.21
CA GLN A 72 25.27 -27.85 -35.89
C GLN A 72 24.00 -28.47 -36.49
N ALA A 73 22.96 -28.60 -35.66
CA ALA A 73 21.68 -29.17 -36.06
C ALA A 73 21.08 -28.39 -37.24
N ILE A 74 21.06 -29.02 -38.42
CA ILE A 74 20.54 -28.43 -39.65
C ILE A 74 19.01 -28.22 -39.50
N PRO A 75 18.50 -26.98 -39.63
CA PRO A 75 17.06 -26.73 -39.52
C PRO A 75 16.33 -27.43 -40.67
N LEU A 76 15.48 -28.40 -40.30
CA LEU A 76 14.80 -29.28 -41.24
C LEU A 76 13.59 -28.56 -41.87
N HIS A 77 13.85 -27.72 -42.86
CA HIS A 77 12.85 -26.97 -43.65
C HIS A 77 12.15 -27.86 -44.70
N SER A 78 11.57 -28.98 -44.27
CA SER A 78 10.72 -29.79 -45.14
C SER A 78 9.31 -29.19 -45.20
N LYS A 79 8.74 -29.05 -46.41
CA LYS A 79 7.30 -28.73 -46.56
C LYS A 79 6.38 -29.67 -45.76
N LYS A 80 6.85 -30.89 -45.45
CA LYS A 80 6.12 -31.88 -44.66
C LYS A 80 6.20 -31.59 -43.15
N THR A 81 7.32 -31.07 -42.65
CA THR A 81 7.46 -30.63 -41.25
C THR A 81 6.63 -29.36 -41.01
N ASP A 82 6.69 -28.37 -41.90
CA ASP A 82 5.88 -27.15 -41.82
C ASP A 82 4.37 -27.42 -41.83
N ARG A 83 3.91 -28.33 -42.70
CA ARG A 83 2.50 -28.74 -42.73
C ARG A 83 2.07 -29.44 -41.43
N LYS A 84 2.97 -30.20 -40.82
CA LYS A 84 2.71 -30.89 -39.54
C LYS A 84 2.70 -29.91 -38.36
N GLN A 85 3.57 -28.90 -38.40
CA GLN A 85 3.63 -27.80 -37.43
C GLN A 85 2.35 -26.96 -37.51
N LYS A 86 2.01 -26.43 -38.70
CA LYS A 86 0.74 -25.69 -38.92
C LYS A 86 -0.51 -26.50 -38.54
N ARG A 87 -0.50 -27.82 -38.73
CA ARG A 87 -1.61 -28.69 -38.32
C ARG A 87 -1.64 -28.92 -36.80
N ARG A 88 -0.49 -28.94 -36.12
CA ARG A 88 -0.41 -28.91 -34.65
C ARG A 88 -0.91 -27.57 -34.13
N ASP A 89 -0.41 -26.45 -34.65
CA ASP A 89 -0.78 -25.10 -34.22
C ASP A 89 -2.29 -24.87 -34.41
N LYS A 90 -2.88 -25.28 -35.55
CA LYS A 90 -4.34 -25.23 -35.75
C LYS A 90 -5.12 -26.12 -34.79
N LYS A 91 -4.57 -27.27 -34.38
CA LYS A 91 -5.22 -28.20 -33.46
C LYS A 91 -5.08 -27.73 -32.02
N GLU A 92 -3.98 -27.08 -31.66
CA GLU A 92 -3.73 -26.42 -30.38
C GLU A 92 -4.58 -25.16 -30.24
N ALA A 93 -4.68 -24.32 -31.27
CA ALA A 93 -5.58 -23.17 -31.30
C ALA A 93 -7.05 -23.59 -31.15
N LYS A 94 -7.49 -24.64 -31.87
CA LYS A 94 -8.85 -25.20 -31.69
C LYS A 94 -9.06 -25.78 -30.29
N ARG A 95 -8.06 -26.44 -29.70
CA ARG A 95 -8.17 -26.96 -28.33
C ARG A 95 -8.22 -25.83 -27.30
N ALA A 96 -7.41 -24.79 -27.46
CA ALA A 96 -7.42 -23.61 -26.62
C ALA A 96 -8.76 -22.87 -26.67
N SER A 97 -9.44 -22.84 -27.83
CA SER A 97 -10.77 -22.22 -27.96
C SER A 97 -11.93 -23.04 -27.39
N THR A 98 -11.75 -24.36 -27.18
CA THR A 98 -12.84 -25.28 -26.81
C THR A 98 -12.72 -25.80 -25.38
N VAL A 99 -11.54 -25.70 -24.76
CA VAL A 99 -11.37 -26.07 -23.36
C VAL A 99 -11.83 -24.89 -22.48
N PRO A 100 -12.86 -25.06 -21.64
CA PRO A 100 -13.23 -24.02 -20.68
C PRO A 100 -12.04 -23.74 -19.75
N PRO A 101 -11.82 -22.47 -19.34
CA PRO A 101 -10.71 -22.11 -18.48
C PRO A 101 -10.77 -22.96 -17.20
N ARG A 102 -9.68 -23.65 -16.88
CA ARG A 102 -9.63 -24.56 -15.71
C ARG A 102 -9.31 -23.81 -14.43
N GLY A 103 -8.81 -22.59 -14.54
CA GLY A 103 -8.56 -21.71 -13.41
C GLY A 103 -8.41 -20.24 -13.82
N MET A 104 -8.23 -19.38 -12.83
CA MET A 104 -8.12 -17.92 -13.01
C MET A 104 -6.98 -17.51 -13.97
N LEU A 105 -5.90 -18.28 -14.04
CA LEU A 105 -4.77 -18.01 -14.94
C LEU A 105 -5.03 -18.37 -16.41
N ASP A 106 -6.08 -19.14 -16.69
CA ASP A 106 -6.51 -19.45 -18.07
C ASP A 106 -7.45 -18.38 -18.64
N LEU A 107 -7.80 -17.36 -17.84
CA LEU A 107 -8.66 -16.26 -18.27
C LEU A 107 -7.93 -15.35 -19.26
N PRO A 108 -8.65 -14.78 -20.24
CA PRO A 108 -8.14 -13.66 -21.04
C PRO A 108 -7.62 -12.52 -20.15
N TYR A 109 -6.57 -11.86 -20.63
CA TYR A 109 -5.92 -10.74 -19.93
C TYR A 109 -6.92 -9.73 -19.36
N GLU A 110 -7.91 -9.30 -20.16
CA GLU A 110 -8.90 -8.29 -19.76
C GLU A 110 -9.77 -8.74 -18.57
N LEU A 111 -10.14 -10.02 -18.52
CA LEU A 111 -10.95 -10.55 -17.43
C LEU A 111 -10.11 -10.69 -16.16
N LEU A 112 -8.88 -11.18 -16.28
CA LEU A 112 -7.97 -11.27 -15.14
C LEU A 112 -7.67 -9.87 -14.58
N TYR A 113 -7.37 -8.90 -15.45
CA TYR A 113 -7.18 -7.50 -15.09
C TYR A 113 -8.40 -6.93 -14.36
N SER A 114 -9.60 -7.12 -14.92
CA SER A 114 -10.85 -6.62 -14.31
C SER A 114 -11.14 -7.26 -12.95
N ILE A 115 -10.87 -8.55 -12.77
CA ILE A 115 -11.03 -9.22 -11.48
C ILE A 115 -10.06 -8.61 -10.47
N VAL A 116 -8.78 -8.45 -10.85
CA VAL A 116 -7.74 -7.95 -9.96
C VAL A 116 -7.97 -6.48 -9.58
N THR A 117 -8.52 -5.64 -10.46
CA THR A 117 -8.84 -4.24 -10.11
C THR A 117 -10.04 -4.10 -9.16
N LEU A 118 -10.91 -5.11 -9.08
CA LEU A 118 -12.04 -5.12 -8.12
C LEU A 118 -11.62 -5.53 -6.70
N VAL A 119 -10.50 -6.25 -6.58
CA VAL A 119 -9.96 -6.78 -5.32
C VAL A 119 -9.43 -5.66 -4.42
N GLU A 120 -9.48 -5.85 -3.09
CA GLU A 120 -8.93 -4.87 -2.17
C GLU A 120 -7.39 -4.82 -2.22
N PRO A 121 -6.75 -3.65 -2.00
CA PRO A 121 -5.29 -3.55 -2.03
C PRO A 121 -4.57 -4.52 -1.09
N ARG A 122 -5.14 -4.80 0.10
CA ARG A 122 -4.64 -5.84 1.03
C ARG A 122 -4.63 -7.22 0.40
N GLU A 123 -5.69 -7.57 -0.32
CA GLU A 123 -5.87 -8.87 -0.96
C GLU A 123 -4.94 -9.03 -2.17
N LEU A 124 -4.58 -7.95 -2.87
CA LEU A 124 -3.54 -7.99 -3.90
C LEU A 124 -2.21 -8.54 -3.39
N PHE A 125 -1.78 -8.14 -2.18
CA PHE A 125 -0.58 -8.70 -1.55
C PHE A 125 -0.74 -10.19 -1.21
N VAL A 126 -1.95 -10.64 -0.89
CA VAL A 126 -2.23 -12.06 -0.68
C VAL A 126 -2.14 -12.80 -2.01
N LEU A 127 -2.74 -12.28 -3.07
CA LEU A 127 -2.67 -12.85 -4.43
C LEU A 127 -1.23 -12.96 -4.94
N CYS A 128 -0.39 -11.95 -4.70
CA CYS A 128 1.05 -12.00 -5.01
C CYS A 128 1.81 -13.13 -4.30
N ARG A 129 1.25 -13.73 -3.24
CA ARG A 129 1.86 -14.86 -2.51
C ARG A 129 1.30 -16.22 -2.92
N VAL A 130 0.20 -16.26 -3.68
CA VAL A 130 -0.47 -17.51 -4.07
C VAL A 130 0.38 -18.29 -5.07
N ASN A 131 0.86 -17.63 -6.13
CA ASN A 131 1.76 -18.26 -7.10
C ASN A 131 2.62 -17.22 -7.85
N LYS A 132 3.66 -17.69 -8.53
CA LYS A 132 4.61 -16.83 -9.26
C LYS A 132 3.95 -16.09 -10.42
N SER A 133 3.11 -16.76 -11.21
CA SER A 133 2.46 -16.16 -12.38
C SER A 133 1.56 -14.99 -12.02
N LEU A 134 0.80 -15.07 -10.93
CA LEU A 134 -0.03 -13.97 -10.42
C LEU A 134 0.82 -12.85 -9.87
N ARG A 135 1.89 -13.18 -9.14
CA ARG A 135 2.85 -12.17 -8.68
C ARG A 135 3.43 -11.40 -9.85
N ASP A 136 3.92 -12.10 -10.87
CA ASP A 136 4.54 -11.49 -12.04
C ASP A 136 3.52 -10.66 -12.82
N PHE A 137 2.28 -11.15 -12.97
CA PHE A 137 1.18 -10.40 -13.57
C PHE A 137 0.88 -9.10 -12.81
N ILE A 138 0.65 -9.17 -11.50
CA ILE A 138 0.31 -8.00 -10.67
C ILE A 138 1.46 -6.99 -10.64
N LEU A 139 2.70 -7.45 -10.49
CA LEU A 139 3.87 -6.56 -10.45
C LEU A 139 4.17 -5.96 -11.82
N SER A 140 3.98 -6.69 -12.92
CA SER A 140 4.17 -6.14 -14.27
C SER A 140 3.15 -5.06 -14.63
N GLN A 141 1.92 -5.17 -14.12
CA GLN A 141 0.82 -4.24 -14.36
C GLN A 141 0.52 -3.33 -13.17
N GLU A 142 1.47 -3.22 -12.21
CA GLU A 142 1.25 -2.56 -10.93
C GLU A 142 0.65 -1.16 -11.10
N HIS A 143 1.23 -0.35 -11.97
CA HIS A 143 0.80 1.02 -12.22
C HIS A 143 -0.62 1.11 -12.78
N LEU A 144 -1.01 0.24 -13.73
CA LEU A 144 -2.35 0.28 -14.34
C LEU A 144 -3.42 -0.16 -13.32
N ILE A 145 -3.17 -1.28 -12.65
CA ILE A 145 -4.09 -1.83 -11.64
C ILE A 145 -4.32 -0.81 -10.53
N THR A 146 -3.24 -0.25 -9.98
CA THR A 146 -3.31 0.72 -8.88
C THR A 146 -3.93 2.05 -9.29
N ARG A 147 -3.66 2.54 -10.50
CA ARG A 147 -4.32 3.74 -11.05
C ARG A 147 -5.83 3.57 -11.09
N ASP A 148 -6.31 2.45 -11.61
CA ASP A 148 -7.74 2.19 -11.76
C ASP A 148 -8.40 1.99 -10.39
N ILE A 149 -7.72 1.31 -9.45
CA ILE A 149 -8.18 1.20 -8.05
C ILE A 149 -8.26 2.59 -7.39
N ILE A 150 -7.26 3.45 -7.55
CA ILE A 150 -7.28 4.81 -6.99
C ILE A 150 -8.45 5.61 -7.57
N ALA A 151 -8.61 5.59 -8.88
CA ALA A 151 -9.65 6.34 -9.57
C ALA A 151 -11.06 5.92 -9.12
N TRP A 152 -11.26 4.63 -8.88
CA TRP A 152 -12.56 4.09 -8.45
C TRP A 152 -12.79 4.16 -6.94
N ARG A 153 -11.83 3.74 -6.11
CA ARG A 153 -12.01 3.61 -4.65
C ARG A 153 -11.56 4.82 -3.84
N TYR A 154 -10.52 5.53 -4.30
CA TYR A 154 -9.83 6.56 -3.51
C TYR A 154 -9.70 7.95 -4.21
N PRO A 155 -10.70 8.46 -4.95
CA PRO A 155 -10.60 9.77 -5.62
C PRO A 155 -10.41 10.96 -4.68
N SER A 156 -10.97 10.95 -3.46
CA SER A 156 -10.81 12.03 -2.49
C SER A 156 -9.46 11.95 -1.77
N LEU A 157 -9.11 10.75 -1.29
CA LEU A 157 -7.90 10.52 -0.50
C LEU A 157 -6.63 10.71 -1.33
N SER A 158 -6.63 10.28 -2.60
CA SER A 158 -5.47 10.47 -3.49
C SER A 158 -5.14 11.94 -3.77
N LYS A 159 -6.13 12.83 -3.73
CA LYS A 159 -5.91 14.28 -3.83
C LYS A 159 -5.34 14.87 -2.54
N CYS A 160 -5.71 14.30 -1.39
CA CYS A 160 -5.26 14.75 -0.07
C CYS A 160 -3.84 14.28 0.26
N PHE A 161 -3.48 13.08 -0.18
CA PHE A 161 -2.27 12.38 0.22
C PHE A 161 -1.36 12.10 -0.97
N ARG A 162 -0.90 13.15 -1.63
CA ARG A 162 0.06 13.00 -2.72
C ARG A 162 1.42 12.54 -2.19
N LEU A 163 2.10 11.71 -2.97
CA LEU A 163 3.47 11.30 -2.66
C LEU A 163 4.42 12.52 -2.74
N PRO A 164 5.41 12.60 -1.84
CA PRO A 164 6.50 13.54 -1.99
C PRO A 164 7.41 13.13 -3.16
N VAL A 165 8.04 14.11 -3.79
CA VAL A 165 8.96 13.89 -4.91
C VAL A 165 10.29 13.35 -4.39
N LEU A 166 10.87 12.36 -5.07
CA LEU A 166 12.16 11.79 -4.70
C LEU A 166 13.28 12.79 -4.99
N ALA A 167 14.30 12.82 -4.15
CA ALA A 167 15.43 13.73 -4.32
C ALA A 167 16.20 13.49 -5.62
N GLN A 168 16.19 12.24 -6.12
CA GLN A 168 16.82 11.85 -7.39
C GLN A 168 16.13 12.46 -8.63
N ASP A 169 14.85 12.83 -8.52
CA ASP A 169 14.06 13.37 -9.63
C ASP A 169 14.17 14.91 -9.71
N LEU A 170 14.95 15.53 -8.81
CA LEU A 170 15.15 16.98 -8.76
C LEU A 170 16.29 17.44 -9.65
N ASP A 171 16.06 18.54 -10.36
CA ASP A 171 17.11 19.25 -11.10
C ASP A 171 18.16 19.85 -10.16
N GLU A 172 19.41 19.90 -10.62
CA GLU A 172 20.54 20.41 -9.84
C GLU A 172 20.36 21.90 -9.43
N ASN A 173 19.69 22.69 -10.27
CA ASN A 173 19.39 24.08 -9.98
C ASN A 173 18.35 24.21 -8.85
N ALA A 174 17.28 23.41 -8.90
CA ALA A 174 16.26 23.35 -7.87
C ALA A 174 16.85 22.87 -6.54
N ARG A 175 17.72 21.85 -6.58
CA ARG A 175 18.44 21.33 -5.40
C ARG A 175 19.28 22.41 -4.71
N ARG A 176 20.03 23.20 -5.50
CA ARG A 176 20.79 24.34 -4.97
C ARG A 176 19.89 25.44 -4.41
N ALA A 177 18.83 25.81 -5.13
CA ALA A 177 17.89 26.83 -4.66
C ALA A 177 17.23 26.44 -3.33
N LEU A 178 16.83 25.18 -3.18
CA LEU A 178 16.30 24.67 -1.92
C LEU A 178 17.34 24.73 -0.78
N ASN A 179 18.59 24.36 -1.04
CA ASN A 179 19.65 24.35 -0.01
C ASN A 179 19.95 25.77 0.49
N GLU A 180 19.98 26.74 -0.43
CA GLU A 180 20.19 28.16 -0.10
C GLU A 180 18.99 28.75 0.65
N ALA A 181 17.76 28.45 0.21
CA ALA A 181 16.55 28.99 0.83
C ALA A 181 16.25 28.41 2.21
N TYR A 182 16.50 27.11 2.40
CA TYR A 182 16.02 26.36 3.55
C TYR A 182 17.09 25.72 4.42
N GLY A 183 18.37 25.89 4.09
CA GLY A 183 19.53 25.20 4.66
C GLY A 183 19.38 24.80 6.14
N ASP A 184 19.20 25.76 7.04
CA ASP A 184 18.99 25.47 8.47
C ASP A 184 17.51 25.58 8.93
N ALA A 185 16.70 26.36 8.21
CA ALA A 185 15.31 26.67 8.57
C ALA A 185 14.36 25.46 8.44
N LEU A 186 14.53 24.64 7.40
CA LEU A 186 13.85 23.36 7.25
C LEU A 186 14.77 22.19 7.64
N SER A 187 15.69 22.38 8.59
CA SER A 187 16.42 21.23 9.13
C SER A 187 15.42 20.19 9.70
N PRO A 188 15.73 18.89 9.58
CA PRO A 188 14.97 17.80 10.22
C PRO A 188 14.60 18.11 11.67
N ARG A 189 15.47 18.81 12.41
CA ARG A 189 15.29 19.17 13.81
C ARG A 189 14.18 20.19 14.06
N ARG A 190 14.01 21.21 13.21
CA ARG A 190 13.09 22.34 13.50
C ARG A 190 11.62 22.03 13.24
N VAL A 191 11.28 21.49 12.06
CA VAL A 191 9.84 21.24 11.73
C VAL A 191 9.31 20.00 12.45
N ASN A 192 10.15 18.99 12.70
CA ASN A 192 9.73 17.79 13.43
C ASN A 192 9.86 17.95 14.96
N ALA A 193 10.37 19.08 15.47
CA ALA A 193 10.38 19.37 16.90
C ALA A 193 8.98 19.23 17.53
N ASN A 194 7.95 19.51 16.73
CA ASN A 194 6.56 19.43 17.16
C ASN A 194 5.93 18.03 16.99
N TYR A 195 6.57 17.12 16.24
CA TYR A 195 6.03 15.79 15.94
C TYR A 195 6.92 14.68 16.51
N LYS A 196 6.60 14.23 17.73
CA LYS A 196 7.31 13.09 18.35
C LYS A 196 7.01 11.73 17.71
N HIS A 197 5.92 11.64 16.96
CA HIS A 197 5.42 10.41 16.37
C HIS A 197 5.71 10.31 14.86
N VAL A 198 6.50 11.24 14.31
CA VAL A 198 6.86 11.30 12.88
C VAL A 198 8.37 11.47 12.72
N GLN A 199 9.00 10.52 12.05
CA GLN A 199 10.42 10.61 11.70
C GLN A 199 10.60 11.61 10.57
N SER A 200 11.67 12.39 10.63
CA SER A 200 12.04 13.29 9.54
C SER A 200 12.46 12.50 8.30
N PRO A 201 12.07 12.95 7.09
CA PRO A 201 12.53 12.32 5.87
C PRO A 201 14.05 12.46 5.75
N ASP A 202 14.67 11.46 5.13
CA ASP A 202 16.07 11.55 4.72
C ASP A 202 16.18 12.55 3.55
N PRO A 203 16.98 13.63 3.67
CA PRO A 203 17.14 14.62 2.60
C PRO A 203 17.79 14.05 1.34
N SER A 204 18.47 12.90 1.42
CA SER A 204 19.02 12.20 0.26
C SER A 204 17.97 11.40 -0.51
N LEU A 205 16.84 11.07 0.13
CA LEU A 205 15.79 10.26 -0.45
C LEU A 205 14.63 11.11 -0.99
N VAL A 206 14.21 12.11 -0.24
CA VAL A 206 13.00 12.90 -0.52
C VAL A 206 13.36 14.37 -0.69
N CYS A 207 12.70 15.04 -1.64
CA CYS A 207 12.76 16.48 -1.76
C CYS A 207 12.43 17.17 -0.43
N PHE A 208 13.30 18.07 0.01
CA PHE A 208 13.16 18.76 1.30
C PHE A 208 12.42 20.10 1.21
N CYS A 209 11.74 20.37 0.09
CA CYS A 209 10.81 21.51 0.01
C CYS A 209 9.67 21.36 1.02
N TYR A 210 9.03 22.46 1.38
CA TYR A 210 7.96 22.49 2.37
C TYR A 210 6.80 21.57 1.97
N THR A 211 6.39 21.59 0.70
CA THR A 211 5.32 20.73 0.17
C THR A 211 5.63 19.24 0.33
N CYS A 212 6.82 18.79 -0.06
CA CYS A 212 7.21 17.37 0.03
C CYS A 212 7.38 16.93 1.48
N ARG A 213 7.87 17.81 2.35
CA ARG A 213 7.95 17.52 3.78
C ARG A 213 6.58 17.35 4.43
N LEU A 214 5.61 18.21 4.10
CA LEU A 214 4.24 18.04 4.57
C LEU A 214 3.63 16.73 4.07
N ARG A 215 3.78 16.41 2.78
CA ARG A 215 3.32 15.14 2.20
C ARG A 215 3.91 13.93 2.95
N TRP A 216 5.20 13.95 3.25
CA TRP A 216 5.84 12.92 4.08
C TRP A 216 5.21 12.81 5.47
N ILE A 217 5.05 13.94 6.18
CA ILE A 217 4.44 13.97 7.51
C ILE A 217 3.03 13.37 7.45
N PHE A 218 2.24 13.71 6.44
CA PHE A 218 0.88 13.21 6.28
C PHE A 218 0.82 11.69 6.07
N LEU A 219 1.74 11.15 5.27
CA LEU A 219 1.84 9.70 5.07
C LEU A 219 2.26 8.97 6.35
N CYS A 220 3.21 9.53 7.13
CA CYS A 220 3.57 8.95 8.42
C CYS A 220 2.40 8.98 9.42
N ILE A 221 1.63 10.07 9.46
CA ILE A 221 0.44 10.18 10.32
C ILE A 221 -0.60 9.12 9.94
N ILE A 222 -0.81 8.84 8.66
CA ILE A 222 -1.73 7.76 8.24
C ILE A 222 -1.32 6.43 8.85
N VAL A 223 -0.03 6.09 8.78
CA VAL A 223 0.46 4.80 9.29
C VAL A 223 0.35 4.74 10.81
N ASP A 224 0.77 5.80 11.52
CA ASP A 224 0.67 5.86 12.98
C ASP A 224 -0.80 5.83 13.43
N PHE A 225 -1.67 6.59 12.78
CA PHE A 225 -3.10 6.57 13.08
C PHE A 225 -3.74 5.19 12.87
N ALA A 226 -3.36 4.48 11.80
CA ALA A 226 -3.81 3.13 11.52
C ALA A 226 -3.33 2.12 12.58
N HIS A 227 -2.09 2.27 13.06
CA HIS A 227 -1.52 1.45 14.13
C HIS A 227 -2.34 1.56 15.43
N TRP A 228 -2.72 2.78 15.81
CA TRP A 228 -3.44 3.04 17.06
C TRP A 228 -4.96 2.80 17.00
N GLN A 229 -5.54 2.50 15.84
CA GLN A 229 -7.00 2.28 15.72
C GLN A 229 -7.54 1.21 16.70
N HIS A 230 -6.77 0.16 16.99
CA HIS A 230 -7.20 -0.85 17.95
C HIS A 230 -7.30 -0.32 19.38
N HIS A 231 -6.39 0.57 19.80
CA HIS A 231 -6.47 1.21 21.10
C HIS A 231 -7.71 2.12 21.17
N LEU A 232 -7.88 2.96 20.15
CA LEU A 232 -8.97 3.93 20.07
C LEU A 232 -10.36 3.25 20.08
N ASP A 233 -10.52 2.14 19.37
CA ASP A 233 -11.80 1.43 19.29
C ASP A 233 -12.18 0.71 20.59
N ASN A 234 -11.20 0.25 21.35
CA ASN A 234 -11.42 -0.40 22.65
C ASN A 234 -11.41 0.58 23.83
N GLY A 235 -11.24 1.89 23.57
CA GLY A 235 -11.10 2.89 24.62
C GLY A 235 -9.84 2.70 25.48
N LEU A 236 -8.81 2.05 24.94
CA LEU A 236 -7.53 1.88 25.61
C LEU A 236 -6.70 3.15 25.43
N PRO A 237 -6.11 3.70 26.51
CA PRO A 237 -5.27 4.89 26.39
C PRO A 237 -4.06 4.60 25.51
N ILE A 238 -3.70 5.57 24.66
CA ILE A 238 -2.43 5.54 23.92
C ILE A 238 -1.30 5.89 24.90
N PRO A 239 -0.17 5.17 24.90
CA PRO A 239 0.97 5.48 25.75
C PRO A 239 1.46 6.92 25.55
N THR A 240 1.34 7.75 26.59
CA THR A 240 1.82 9.13 26.57
C THR A 240 3.34 9.17 26.73
N ILE A 241 4.01 9.95 25.89
CA ILE A 241 5.47 10.15 25.97
C ILE A 241 5.74 11.36 26.88
N PRO A 242 6.46 11.20 28.01
CA PRO A 242 6.79 12.33 28.88
C PRO A 242 7.56 13.42 28.13
N ARG A 243 7.45 14.67 28.59
CA ARG A 243 8.20 15.79 27.99
C ARG A 243 9.71 15.52 28.14
N GLY A 244 10.48 15.81 27.10
CA GLY A 244 11.92 15.54 27.06
C GLY A 244 12.34 14.08 26.93
N ALA A 245 11.44 13.11 27.11
CA ALA A 245 11.75 11.70 26.92
C ALA A 245 11.61 11.28 25.45
N ASP A 246 12.47 10.36 25.03
CA ASP A 246 12.42 9.69 23.74
C ASP A 246 12.59 8.18 23.93
N PRO A 247 11.50 7.47 24.28
CA PRO A 247 11.56 6.06 24.64
C PRO A 247 11.83 5.19 23.42
N ASP A 248 12.58 4.11 23.60
CA ASP A 248 13.06 3.28 22.49
C ASP A 248 11.93 2.59 21.72
N TRP A 249 10.82 2.26 22.38
CA TRP A 249 9.63 1.74 21.71
C TRP A 249 9.09 2.73 20.68
N ASN A 250 9.12 4.04 20.96
CA ASN A 250 8.63 5.07 20.05
C ASN A 250 9.58 5.25 18.87
N LYS A 251 10.89 5.28 19.12
CA LYS A 251 11.90 5.35 18.04
C LYS A 251 11.74 4.20 17.07
N LYS A 252 11.59 2.97 17.59
CA LYS A 252 11.38 1.77 16.78
C LYS A 252 10.08 1.85 15.98
N LEU A 253 8.97 2.22 16.64
CA LEU A 253 7.67 2.33 15.99
C LEU A 253 7.68 3.36 14.86
N VAL A 254 8.22 4.55 15.11
CA VAL A 254 8.29 5.62 14.12
C VAL A 254 9.22 5.24 12.95
N ALA A 255 10.32 4.53 13.22
CA ALA A 255 11.19 3.98 12.18
C ALA A 255 10.49 2.94 11.30
N GLU A 256 9.71 2.03 11.90
CA GLU A 256 8.89 1.07 11.17
C GLU A 256 7.84 1.77 10.29
N HIS A 257 7.18 2.81 10.81
CA HIS A 257 6.24 3.62 10.03
C HIS A 257 6.92 4.32 8.85
N ALA A 258 8.09 4.92 9.07
CA ALA A 258 8.87 5.55 8.00
C ALA A 258 9.24 4.53 6.91
N GLN A 259 9.64 3.31 7.27
CA GLN A 259 9.94 2.26 6.28
C GLN A 259 8.72 1.89 5.42
N VAL A 260 7.51 1.88 5.98
CA VAL A 260 6.29 1.65 5.19
C VAL A 260 6.06 2.79 4.20
N VAL A 261 6.27 4.04 4.62
CA VAL A 261 6.18 5.21 3.72
C VAL A 261 7.24 5.15 2.63
N VAL A 262 8.48 4.79 2.95
CA VAL A 262 9.56 4.59 1.95
C VAL A 262 9.17 3.54 0.91
N LYS A 263 8.53 2.43 1.31
CA LYS A 263 8.03 1.44 0.34
C LYS A 263 6.97 2.04 -0.59
N ALA A 264 6.08 2.87 -0.07
CA ALA A 264 5.05 3.55 -0.86
C ALA A 264 5.61 4.58 -1.85
N LEU A 265 6.81 5.13 -1.60
CA LEU A 265 7.48 6.02 -2.57
C LEU A 265 7.98 5.27 -3.81
N HIS A 266 8.35 4.00 -3.66
CA HIS A 266 8.92 3.19 -4.74
C HIS A 266 7.92 2.22 -5.38
N SER A 267 6.80 1.96 -4.71
CA SER A 267 5.77 1.01 -5.17
C SER A 267 4.38 1.61 -4.99
N GLN A 268 3.68 1.75 -6.11
CA GLN A 268 2.33 2.25 -6.15
C GLN A 268 1.36 1.32 -5.43
N LEU A 269 1.64 0.01 -5.39
CA LEU A 269 0.86 -0.96 -4.63
C LEU A 269 0.89 -0.66 -3.13
N TRP A 270 2.05 -0.28 -2.60
CA TRP A 270 2.19 0.17 -1.21
C TRP A 270 1.47 1.50 -0.96
N TYR A 271 1.51 2.43 -1.91
CA TYR A 271 0.76 3.68 -1.81
C TYR A 271 -0.75 3.45 -1.73
N VAL A 272 -1.32 2.62 -2.61
CA VAL A 272 -2.75 2.29 -2.54
C VAL A 272 -3.09 1.57 -1.23
N ARG A 273 -2.19 0.75 -0.70
CA ARG A 273 -2.36 0.11 0.61
C ARG A 273 -2.41 1.11 1.76
N LEU A 274 -1.66 2.21 1.69
CA LEU A 274 -1.75 3.32 2.66
C LEU A 274 -3.12 4.00 2.58
N LEU A 275 -3.61 4.29 1.37
CA LEU A 275 -4.94 4.87 1.18
C LEU A 275 -6.05 3.96 1.75
N GLN A 276 -5.97 2.66 1.49
CA GLN A 276 -6.89 1.68 2.08
C GLN A 276 -6.82 1.70 3.62
N ALA A 277 -5.62 1.67 4.21
CA ALA A 277 -5.45 1.71 5.67
C ALA A 277 -6.06 2.98 6.26
N HIS A 278 -5.90 4.12 5.58
CA HIS A 278 -6.46 5.39 6.00
C HIS A 278 -7.98 5.39 5.90
N LEU A 279 -8.55 4.93 4.79
CA LEU A 279 -10.00 4.83 4.63
C LEU A 279 -10.60 3.96 5.75
N THR A 280 -10.00 2.80 6.03
CA THR A 280 -10.42 1.95 7.15
C THR A 280 -10.36 2.70 8.49
N SER A 281 -9.30 3.48 8.73
CA SER A 281 -9.13 4.25 9.96
C SER A 281 -10.17 5.37 10.10
N ILE A 282 -10.47 6.08 9.01
CA ILE A 282 -11.54 7.09 8.94
C ILE A 282 -12.89 6.45 9.21
N THR A 283 -13.22 5.35 8.52
CA THR A 283 -14.49 4.65 8.71
C THR A 283 -14.69 4.18 10.15
N ARG A 284 -13.64 3.63 10.78
CA ARG A 284 -13.67 3.22 12.20
C ARG A 284 -13.87 4.43 13.12
N SER A 285 -13.14 5.52 12.87
CA SER A 285 -13.21 6.74 13.68
C SER A 285 -14.56 7.44 13.56
N ILE A 286 -15.16 7.53 12.37
CA ILE A 286 -16.52 8.05 12.17
C ILE A 286 -17.53 7.17 12.88
N ARG A 287 -17.42 5.82 12.80
CA ARG A 287 -18.33 4.91 13.52
C ARG A 287 -18.26 5.13 15.03
N ARG A 288 -17.05 5.16 15.58
CA ARG A 288 -16.79 5.40 17.01
C ARG A 288 -17.38 6.74 17.45
N ASN A 289 -17.06 7.81 16.75
CA ASN A 289 -17.58 9.14 17.06
C ASN A 289 -19.08 9.25 16.82
N THR A 290 -19.64 8.47 15.89
CA THR A 290 -21.09 8.42 15.66
C THR A 290 -21.83 7.81 16.85
N ALA A 291 -21.30 6.72 17.40
CA ALA A 291 -21.84 6.04 18.59
C ALA A 291 -21.74 6.89 19.87
N ASN A 292 -20.77 7.79 19.95
CA ASN A 292 -20.59 8.69 21.09
C ASN A 292 -21.69 9.77 21.14
N GLN A 293 -22.73 9.54 21.95
CA GLN A 293 -23.86 10.47 22.10
C GLN A 293 -23.47 11.84 22.69
N GLY A 294 -22.36 11.91 23.43
CA GLY A 294 -21.88 13.16 24.05
C GLY A 294 -21.22 14.15 23.07
N ASN A 295 -20.75 13.70 21.90
CA ASN A 295 -20.03 14.56 20.96
C ASN A 295 -21.01 15.25 19.99
N ARG A 296 -21.34 16.53 20.21
CA ARG A 296 -22.27 17.27 19.33
C ARG A 296 -21.63 17.98 18.13
N ARG A 297 -20.36 17.68 17.82
CA ARG A 297 -19.66 18.28 16.66
C ARG A 297 -20.33 17.87 15.35
N SER A 298 -20.18 18.71 14.32
CA SER A 298 -20.58 18.35 12.96
C SER A 298 -19.74 17.17 12.47
N ARG A 299 -20.39 16.18 11.87
CA ARG A 299 -19.78 14.89 11.51
C ARG A 299 -19.86 14.62 10.01
N PHE A 300 -18.96 13.79 9.51
CA PHE A 300 -19.10 13.20 8.19
C PHE A 300 -20.32 12.27 8.13
N ARG A 301 -21.14 12.42 7.08
CA ARG A 301 -22.32 11.57 6.86
C ARG A 301 -21.90 10.28 6.15
N MET A 302 -21.80 9.20 6.91
CA MET A 302 -21.46 7.87 6.43
C MET A 302 -22.60 6.89 6.70
N THR A 303 -23.04 6.18 5.66
CA THR A 303 -24.10 5.16 5.73
C THR A 303 -23.49 3.75 5.79
N PRO A 304 -24.25 2.72 6.18
CA PRO A 304 -23.79 1.33 6.10
C PRO A 304 -23.37 0.91 4.69
N SER A 305 -24.06 1.42 3.65
CA SER A 305 -23.73 1.16 2.24
C SER A 305 -22.35 1.71 1.87
N ASP A 306 -22.01 2.92 2.36
CA ASP A 306 -20.69 3.53 2.11
C ASP A 306 -19.55 2.70 2.73
N VAL A 307 -19.81 2.00 3.84
CA VAL A 307 -18.81 1.11 4.42
C VAL A 307 -18.69 -0.18 3.62
N ALA A 308 -19.80 -0.72 3.13
CA ALA A 308 -19.81 -1.92 2.30
C ALA A 308 -19.16 -1.69 0.93
N SER A 309 -19.25 -0.49 0.36
CA SER A 309 -18.59 -0.17 -0.91
C SER A 309 -17.07 -0.13 -0.79
N GLY A 310 -16.53 0.18 0.39
CA GLY A 310 -15.09 0.34 0.60
C GLY A 310 -14.50 1.45 -0.28
N THR A 311 -15.29 2.50 -0.54
CA THR A 311 -14.89 3.67 -1.34
C THR A 311 -14.95 4.94 -0.48
N ASP A 312 -14.18 5.95 -0.88
CA ASP A 312 -14.10 7.22 -0.17
C ASP A 312 -15.16 8.26 -0.63
N ALA A 313 -16.12 7.86 -1.46
CA ALA A 313 -17.11 8.75 -2.07
C ALA A 313 -17.97 9.53 -1.05
N PHE A 314 -18.16 9.00 0.16
CA PHE A 314 -18.88 9.71 1.22
C PHE A 314 -18.11 10.93 1.74
N LEU A 315 -16.77 10.99 1.53
CA LEU A 315 -15.93 12.12 1.92
C LEU A 315 -16.08 13.34 1.00
N ASP A 316 -16.69 13.18 -0.18
CA ASP A 316 -17.01 14.29 -1.09
C ASP A 316 -18.30 15.01 -0.68
N ARG A 317 -19.11 14.43 0.23
CA ARG A 317 -20.28 15.10 0.81
C ARG A 317 -19.83 16.25 1.73
N SER A 318 -20.78 17.12 2.08
CA SER A 318 -20.52 18.18 3.05
C SER A 318 -20.08 17.60 4.39
N GLY A 319 -19.06 18.23 5.00
CA GLY A 319 -18.48 17.77 6.25
C GLY A 319 -17.79 18.89 7.01
N PRO A 320 -17.36 18.63 8.25
CA PRO A 320 -16.60 19.59 9.03
C PRO A 320 -15.27 19.92 8.34
N PRO A 321 -14.75 21.16 8.48
CA PRO A 321 -13.44 21.50 7.98
C PRO A 321 -12.37 20.63 8.65
N THR A 322 -11.50 20.02 7.85
CA THR A 322 -10.44 19.10 8.30
C THR A 322 -9.11 19.80 8.50
N VAL A 323 -9.11 20.86 9.33
CA VAL A 323 -7.91 21.69 9.59
C VAL A 323 -7.09 21.16 10.77
N ASP A 324 -7.62 20.21 11.55
CA ASP A 324 -6.93 19.72 12.74
C ASP A 324 -5.75 18.82 12.38
N PHE A 325 -4.53 19.38 12.48
CA PHE A 325 -3.28 18.63 12.39
C PHE A 325 -3.00 17.91 13.71
N PRO A 326 -2.86 16.57 13.72
CA PRO A 326 -2.53 15.85 14.94
C PRO A 326 -1.04 15.97 15.23
N TYR A 327 -0.64 16.97 16.03
CA TYR A 327 0.76 17.15 16.46
C TYR A 327 1.19 16.08 17.50
N ASN A 328 0.24 15.57 18.27
CA ASN A 328 0.40 14.49 19.25
C ASN A 328 -0.67 13.41 19.03
N ARG A 329 -0.39 12.19 19.54
CA ARG A 329 -1.32 11.05 19.45
C ARG A 329 -2.59 11.26 20.27
N ASP A 330 -2.56 12.12 21.27
CA ASP A 330 -3.75 12.46 22.08
C ASP A 330 -4.87 13.09 21.23
N ASN A 331 -4.52 13.71 20.09
CA ASN A 331 -5.52 14.27 19.18
C ASN A 331 -6.26 13.18 18.38
N TYR A 332 -5.80 11.93 18.36
CA TYR A 332 -6.42 10.86 17.58
C TYR A 332 -7.80 10.44 18.08
N ASP A 333 -8.10 10.63 19.37
CA ASP A 333 -9.42 10.31 19.92
C ASP A 333 -10.53 11.12 19.24
N MET A 334 -10.27 12.43 19.07
CA MET A 334 -11.21 13.39 18.49
C MET A 334 -11.13 13.49 16.96
N LEU A 335 -10.18 12.79 16.34
CA LEU A 335 -9.93 12.84 14.90
C LEU A 335 -10.92 11.93 14.16
N GLU A 336 -11.96 12.50 13.55
CA GLU A 336 -12.89 11.75 12.70
C GLU A 336 -12.28 11.38 11.36
N ALA A 337 -11.70 12.38 10.68
CA ALA A 337 -11.04 12.20 9.41
C ALA A 337 -9.89 13.20 9.26
N PHE A 338 -8.69 12.69 8.95
CA PHE A 338 -7.53 13.52 8.66
C PHE A 338 -7.42 13.73 7.17
N MET A 339 -7.60 14.96 6.69
CA MET A 339 -7.53 15.35 5.26
C MET A 339 -6.90 16.74 5.11
N PRO A 340 -5.57 16.85 5.24
CA PRO A 340 -4.86 18.11 5.45
C PRO A 340 -4.71 19.01 4.21
N SER A 341 -4.95 18.48 3.00
CA SER A 341 -4.79 19.22 1.73
C SER A 341 -6.13 19.57 1.08
N ARG A 342 -7.17 19.78 1.90
CA ARG A 342 -8.48 20.24 1.42
C ARG A 342 -9.20 21.13 2.44
N SER A 343 -10.06 22.00 1.95
CA SER A 343 -10.95 22.84 2.75
C SER A 343 -12.36 22.86 2.15
N TRP A 344 -13.37 23.01 3.01
CA TRP A 344 -14.76 23.17 2.56
C TRP A 344 -15.05 24.66 2.38
N ILE A 345 -15.33 25.07 1.15
CA ILE A 345 -15.78 26.44 0.87
C ILE A 345 -17.31 26.44 0.94
N LYS A 346 -17.86 27.08 1.97
CA LYS A 346 -19.32 27.12 2.22
C LYS A 346 -20.07 27.81 1.09
N ASP A 347 -19.52 28.88 0.55
CA ASP A 347 -20.16 29.70 -0.50
C ASP A 347 -20.35 28.91 -1.79
N ASP A 348 -19.36 28.10 -2.16
CA ASP A 348 -19.39 27.26 -3.36
C ASP A 348 -19.98 25.86 -3.13
N GLY A 349 -20.23 25.49 -1.87
CA GLY A 349 -20.72 24.16 -1.49
C GLY A 349 -19.82 23.01 -1.97
N LYS A 350 -18.50 23.22 -2.07
CA LYS A 350 -17.55 22.24 -2.61
C LYS A 350 -16.25 22.15 -1.81
N TRP A 351 -15.61 20.98 -1.90
CA TRP A 351 -14.24 20.78 -1.45
C TRP A 351 -13.25 21.43 -2.42
N VAL A 352 -12.36 22.27 -1.90
CA VAL A 352 -11.21 22.77 -2.64
C VAL A 352 -9.96 22.07 -2.14
N TYR A 353 -9.14 21.62 -3.07
CA TYR A 353 -7.92 20.85 -2.79
C TYR A 353 -6.69 21.69 -3.11
N VAL A 354 -5.61 21.45 -2.39
CA VAL A 354 -4.30 22.04 -2.74
C VAL A 354 -3.93 21.60 -4.17
N PRO A 355 -3.47 22.52 -5.04
CA PRO A 355 -3.08 22.20 -6.42
C PRO A 355 -2.04 21.07 -6.51
N ALA A 356 -2.12 20.25 -7.56
CA ALA A 356 -1.17 19.14 -7.77
C ALA A 356 0.24 19.64 -8.02
N ASP A 357 0.35 20.75 -8.74
CA ASP A 357 1.57 21.43 -9.16
C ASP A 357 2.18 22.34 -8.08
N GLN A 358 1.74 22.21 -6.82
CA GLN A 358 2.20 23.06 -5.72
C GLN A 358 3.71 22.92 -5.47
N HIS A 359 4.26 21.72 -5.67
CA HIS A 359 5.70 21.47 -5.53
C HIS A 359 6.49 22.26 -6.58
N GLU A 360 6.05 22.18 -7.84
CA GLU A 360 6.66 22.84 -8.99
C GLU A 360 6.56 24.37 -8.87
N ARG A 361 5.44 24.88 -8.35
CA ARG A 361 5.26 26.31 -8.03
C ARG A 361 6.23 26.77 -6.95
N GLU A 362 6.41 25.98 -5.91
CA GLU A 362 7.35 26.27 -4.83
C GLU A 362 8.79 26.33 -5.37
N LEU A 363 9.22 25.36 -6.18
CA LEU A 363 10.56 25.38 -6.78
C LEU A 363 10.79 26.61 -7.66
N ARG A 364 9.85 26.92 -8.57
CA ARG A 364 9.95 28.10 -9.45
C ARG A 364 10.04 29.41 -8.67
N LEU A 365 9.33 29.51 -7.54
CA LEU A 365 9.39 30.69 -6.68
C LEU A 365 10.79 30.86 -6.07
N LEU A 366 11.38 29.77 -5.57
CA LEU A 366 12.70 29.78 -4.96
C LEU A 366 13.80 30.06 -5.99
N GLU A 367 13.69 29.48 -7.19
CA GLU A 367 14.61 29.78 -8.30
C GLU A 367 14.55 31.25 -8.70
N ARG A 368 13.35 31.84 -8.78
CA ARG A 368 13.18 33.27 -9.06
C ARG A 368 13.80 34.13 -7.96
N GLN A 369 13.50 33.84 -6.69
CA GLN A 369 14.06 34.56 -5.55
C GLN A 369 15.60 34.52 -5.54
N ARG A 370 16.18 33.39 -5.94
CA ARG A 370 17.62 33.22 -6.07
C ARG A 370 18.20 34.05 -7.21
N GLN A 371 17.56 34.09 -8.38
CA GLN A 371 18.00 34.88 -9.53
C GLN A 371 17.91 36.39 -9.27
N GLU A 372 16.89 36.80 -8.50
CA GLU A 372 16.67 38.20 -8.11
C GLU A 372 17.53 38.63 -6.92
N ALA A 373 18.12 37.69 -6.17
CA ALA A 373 19.05 38.02 -5.09
C ALA A 373 20.31 38.65 -5.70
N PRO A 374 20.59 39.94 -5.47
CA PRO A 374 21.79 40.57 -5.98
C PRO A 374 23.00 39.84 -5.42
N SER A 375 24.02 39.61 -6.25
CA SER A 375 25.34 39.14 -5.84
C SER A 375 25.94 40.15 -4.85
N SER A 376 25.60 40.03 -3.58
CA SER A 376 26.14 40.83 -2.48
C SER A 376 27.54 40.36 -2.15
N THR A 377 28.46 40.61 -3.09
CA THR A 377 29.89 40.66 -2.86
C THR A 377 30.37 42.07 -3.11
N ALA A 378 29.82 43.03 -2.37
CA ALA A 378 30.53 44.25 -1.98
C ALA A 378 29.73 45.02 -0.91
N VAL A 379 30.48 45.47 0.11
CA VAL A 379 30.19 46.61 1.00
C VAL A 379 29.46 46.33 2.34
N SER A 380 30.32 46.38 3.36
CA SER A 380 30.16 47.00 4.69
C SER A 380 29.38 46.28 5.79
N GLN A 381 30.16 45.93 6.81
CA GLN A 381 29.75 45.58 8.15
C GLN A 381 28.83 46.66 8.74
N THR A 382 27.54 46.36 8.83
CA THR A 382 26.64 46.98 9.81
C THR A 382 25.62 45.91 10.21
N PRO A 383 25.40 45.64 11.51
CA PRO A 383 24.57 44.51 11.92
C PRO A 383 23.09 44.82 11.64
N PRO A 384 22.32 43.92 10.98
CA PRO A 384 20.91 44.16 10.76
C PRO A 384 20.10 43.77 12.00
N ALA A 385 19.17 44.66 12.36
CA ALA A 385 18.11 44.41 13.32
C ALA A 385 17.27 43.20 12.91
N ALA A 386 16.82 42.45 13.92
CA ALA A 386 16.05 41.22 13.79
C ALA A 386 14.86 41.36 12.82
N LEU A 387 14.93 40.66 11.69
CA LEU A 387 13.81 40.43 10.79
C LEU A 387 12.85 39.43 11.45
N VAL A 388 11.70 39.93 11.88
CA VAL A 388 10.56 39.15 12.34
C VAL A 388 10.04 38.29 11.17
N PRO A 389 9.83 36.98 11.33
CA PRO A 389 9.24 36.16 10.28
C PRO A 389 7.79 36.59 10.06
N ARG A 390 7.50 37.10 8.85
CA ARG A 390 6.13 37.27 8.36
C ARG A 390 5.47 35.90 8.32
N SER A 391 4.47 35.71 9.17
CA SER A 391 3.52 34.62 9.11
C SER A 391 2.87 34.57 7.73
N MET A 392 3.23 33.56 6.91
CA MET A 392 2.31 33.10 5.88
C MET A 392 1.26 32.25 6.58
N ILE A 393 0.12 32.88 6.80
CA ILE A 393 -1.11 32.26 7.30
C ILE A 393 -1.69 31.43 6.15
N PHE A 394 -2.08 30.20 6.47
CA PHE A 394 -2.80 29.25 5.61
C PHE A 394 -4.18 29.73 5.19
#